data_AF-A0A355DMG1-F1
#
_entry.id   AF-A0A355DMG1-F1
#
_cell.length_a   1.000
_cell.length_b   1.000
_cell.length_c   1.000
_cell.angle_alpha   90.00
_cell.angle_beta   90.00
_cell.angle_gamma   90.00
#
_symmetry.space_group_name_H-M   'P 1'
#
loop_
_entity.id
_entity.type
_entity.pdbx_description
1 polymer ?
#
loop_
_entity_poly.entity_id
_entity_poly.type
_entity_poly.pdbx_seq_one_letter_code
_entity_poly.pdbx_strand_id
1 'polypeptide(L)'
;MVYIPPGPITGVLGLPGTGKTFIALVAGFEMAEELHLDVVSNFPLNAKALYYYFLLNGYTWLLSRLIHGKIQVRSCASGSELALSNFMQEKGTLYLIDEAGVYLNSRNFKNIPLDFLSDLAQIRHDCRRLFWIAQYRDQVDKTLRELTASYIVADCPTRYSRKLSNTELVGKYYRIFTAKNYDVYEKKIVSGSVTGIKATVTSMKLAEKTIVGGLTDVDRLLFKAYGSFLRVEAKPELINPFCHWEKTTKYIKGDKPNTKSRESEQSESKVLTVDNLWS
;
A
#
# COMPACT_ATOMS: atom_id res chain seq x y z
N MET A 1 -0.64 16.65 -14.97
CA MET A 1 0.13 15.48 -15.44
C MET A 1 -0.87 14.35 -15.58
N VAL A 2 -0.99 13.70 -16.74
CA VAL A 2 -1.95 12.60 -16.92
C VAL A 2 -1.42 11.38 -16.17
N TYR A 3 -2.10 10.98 -15.10
CA TYR A 3 -1.81 9.73 -14.40
C TYR A 3 -2.32 8.58 -15.28
N ILE A 4 -1.42 7.65 -15.64
CA ILE A 4 -1.81 6.40 -16.29
C ILE A 4 -1.90 5.38 -15.16
N PRO A 5 -3.11 5.04 -14.67
CA PRO A 5 -3.23 4.09 -13.58
C PRO A 5 -2.69 2.73 -14.04
N PRO A 6 -1.88 2.07 -13.21
CA PRO A 6 -1.56 0.66 -13.41
C PRO A 6 -2.83 -0.17 -13.61
N GLY A 7 -2.71 -1.29 -14.30
CA GLY A 7 -3.83 -2.16 -14.59
C GLY A 7 -4.46 -2.76 -13.32
N PRO A 8 -5.60 -3.45 -13.46
CA PRO A 8 -6.39 -3.96 -12.32
C PRO A 8 -5.61 -4.85 -11.36
N ILE A 9 -4.64 -5.61 -11.88
CA ILE A 9 -3.68 -6.38 -11.10
C ILE A 9 -2.29 -5.91 -11.52
N THR A 10 -1.48 -5.51 -10.53
CA THR A 10 -0.12 -5.01 -10.72
C THR A 10 0.87 -5.80 -9.88
N GLY A 11 1.93 -6.29 -10.50
CA GLY A 11 3.06 -6.91 -9.80
C GLY A 11 4.14 -5.88 -9.49
N VAL A 12 4.58 -5.79 -8.24
CA VAL A 12 5.71 -4.93 -7.83
C VAL A 12 6.91 -5.81 -7.49
N LEU A 13 7.98 -5.67 -8.27
CA LEU A 13 9.14 -6.55 -8.28
C LEU A 13 10.43 -5.81 -7.92
N GLY A 14 11.44 -6.53 -7.41
CA GLY A 14 12.73 -5.96 -7.03
C GLY A 14 13.43 -6.72 -5.91
N LEU A 15 14.74 -6.57 -5.80
CA LEU A 15 15.52 -7.25 -4.76
C LEU A 15 15.16 -6.75 -3.34
N PRO A 16 15.52 -7.50 -2.28
CA PRO A 16 15.39 -7.00 -0.91
C PRO A 16 16.06 -5.63 -0.74
N GLY A 17 15.37 -4.70 -0.07
CA GLY A 17 15.87 -3.36 0.19
C GLY A 17 15.69 -2.34 -0.95
N THR A 18 15.24 -2.72 -2.16
CA THR A 18 15.08 -1.78 -3.30
C THR A 18 13.84 -0.88 -3.22
N GLY A 19 13.14 -0.87 -2.08
CA GLY A 19 12.00 0.01 -1.84
C GLY A 19 10.68 -0.42 -2.46
N LYS A 20 10.49 -1.72 -2.77
CA LYS A 20 9.24 -2.24 -3.36
C LYS A 20 7.98 -1.79 -2.64
N THR A 21 7.88 -2.00 -1.31
CA THR A 21 6.72 -1.62 -0.51
C THR A 21 6.47 -0.11 -0.54
N PHE A 22 7.54 0.69 -0.46
CA PHE A 22 7.46 2.14 -0.62
C PHE A 22 6.89 2.53 -1.99
N ILE A 23 7.41 1.96 -3.08
CA ILE A 23 6.92 2.24 -4.44
C ILE A 23 5.47 1.76 -4.64
N ALA A 24 5.12 0.60 -4.10
CA ALA A 24 3.76 0.07 -4.12
C ALA A 24 2.77 1.01 -3.41
N LEU A 25 3.16 1.58 -2.27
CA LEU A 25 2.35 2.56 -1.55
C LEU A 25 2.23 3.88 -2.30
N VAL A 26 3.32 4.41 -2.87
CA VAL A 26 3.29 5.65 -3.67
C VAL A 26 2.32 5.49 -4.86
N ALA A 27 2.53 4.48 -5.70
CA ALA A 27 1.69 4.26 -6.88
C ALA A 27 0.27 3.80 -6.51
N GLY A 28 0.14 2.99 -5.46
CA GLY A 28 -1.14 2.51 -4.96
C GLY A 28 -2.00 3.64 -4.42
N PHE A 29 -1.44 4.54 -3.59
CA PHE A 29 -2.18 5.68 -3.06
C PHE A 29 -2.54 6.69 -4.15
N GLU A 30 -1.64 6.97 -5.11
CA GLU A 30 -1.99 7.80 -6.26
C GLU A 30 -3.16 7.19 -7.05
N MET A 31 -3.17 5.86 -7.26
CA MET A 31 -4.31 5.16 -7.87
C MET A 31 -5.59 5.24 -7.05
N ALA A 32 -5.50 5.00 -5.75
CA ALA A 32 -6.66 4.95 -4.87
C ALA A 32 -7.29 6.35 -4.69
N GLU A 33 -6.48 7.41 -4.69
CA GLU A 33 -6.97 8.79 -4.72
C GLU A 33 -7.71 9.05 -6.04
N GLU A 34 -7.09 8.80 -7.18
CA GLU A 34 -7.68 9.09 -8.50
C GLU A 34 -8.97 8.30 -8.76
N LEU A 35 -9.00 7.03 -8.35
CA LEU A 35 -10.14 6.13 -8.59
C LEU A 35 -11.13 6.09 -7.42
N HIS A 36 -10.93 6.92 -6.39
CA HIS A 36 -11.74 6.95 -5.18
C HIS A 36 -11.94 5.56 -4.53
N LEU A 37 -10.84 4.85 -4.30
CA LEU A 37 -10.85 3.50 -3.72
C LEU A 37 -10.63 3.53 -2.20
N ASP A 38 -11.18 2.54 -1.50
CA ASP A 38 -10.76 2.16 -0.15
C ASP A 38 -9.39 1.43 -0.22
N VAL A 39 -8.71 1.21 0.92
CA VAL A 39 -7.40 0.54 0.93
C VAL A 39 -7.35 -0.57 1.98
N VAL A 40 -6.87 -1.74 1.58
CA VAL A 40 -6.58 -2.88 2.47
C VAL A 40 -5.13 -3.33 2.23
N SER A 41 -4.38 -3.54 3.31
CA SER A 41 -3.00 -4.05 3.24
C SER A 41 -2.77 -5.22 4.19
N ASN A 42 -1.78 -6.07 3.91
CA ASN A 42 -1.39 -7.19 4.79
C ASN A 42 -0.20 -6.89 5.71
N PHE A 43 0.23 -5.64 5.75
CA PHE A 43 1.35 -5.18 6.57
C PHE A 43 0.88 -4.01 7.42
N PRO A 44 1.52 -3.76 8.58
CA PRO A 44 1.08 -2.76 9.52
C PRO A 44 1.26 -1.37 8.91
N LEU A 45 0.28 -0.53 9.19
CA LEU A 45 0.25 0.86 8.77
C LEU A 45 0.19 1.76 10.01
N ASN A 46 0.82 2.93 9.94
CA ASN A 46 0.75 3.95 10.96
C ASN A 46 -0.19 5.07 10.50
N ALA A 47 -1.38 5.14 11.10
CA ALA A 47 -2.41 6.10 10.71
C ALA A 47 -1.95 7.55 10.92
N LYS A 48 -1.11 7.84 11.91
CA LYS A 48 -0.56 9.19 12.13
C LYS A 48 0.26 9.64 10.93
N ALA A 49 1.20 8.80 10.52
CA ALA A 49 2.11 9.11 9.43
C ALA A 49 1.35 9.17 8.10
N LEU A 50 0.37 8.28 7.88
CA LEU A 50 -0.51 8.34 6.71
C LEU A 50 -1.33 9.63 6.67
N TYR A 51 -1.89 10.09 7.79
CA TYR A 51 -2.65 11.34 7.86
C TYR A 51 -1.82 12.52 7.31
N TYR A 52 -0.60 12.70 7.84
CA TYR A 52 0.28 13.78 7.39
C TYR A 52 0.75 13.57 5.94
N TYR A 53 1.00 12.32 5.53
CA TYR A 53 1.39 12.02 4.16
C TYR A 53 0.28 12.38 3.17
N PHE A 54 -0.97 12.00 3.45
CA PHE A 54 -2.12 12.33 2.62
C PHE A 54 -2.39 13.84 2.60
N LEU A 55 -2.30 14.51 3.76
CA LEU A 55 -2.47 15.95 3.85
C LEU A 55 -1.44 16.69 2.98
N LEU A 56 -0.16 16.32 3.05
CA LEU A 56 0.92 16.99 2.30
C LEU A 56 0.88 16.72 0.79
N ASN A 57 0.33 15.58 0.36
CA ASN A 57 0.12 15.27 -1.06
C ASN A 57 -1.22 15.80 -1.62
N GLY A 58 -2.08 16.35 -0.77
CA GLY A 58 -3.43 16.76 -1.18
C GLY A 58 -4.37 15.58 -1.49
N TYR A 59 -4.13 14.40 -0.91
CA TYR A 59 -4.97 13.21 -1.08
C TYR A 59 -6.22 13.30 -0.20
N THR A 60 -7.16 14.14 -0.62
CA THR A 60 -8.39 14.45 0.10
C THR A 60 -9.30 13.24 0.27
N TRP A 61 -9.40 12.38 -0.75
CA TRP A 61 -10.21 11.18 -0.70
C TRP A 61 -9.65 10.19 0.30
N LEU A 62 -8.36 9.84 0.18
CA LEU A 62 -7.68 8.92 1.11
C LEU A 62 -7.66 9.44 2.54
N LEU A 63 -7.53 10.76 2.74
CA LEU A 63 -7.66 11.37 4.06
C LEU A 63 -9.05 11.12 4.66
N SER A 64 -10.12 11.30 3.88
CA SER A 64 -11.49 10.95 4.29
C SER A 64 -11.62 9.46 4.60
N ARG A 65 -11.07 8.58 3.74
CA ARG A 65 -11.10 7.13 3.96
C ARG A 65 -10.38 6.74 5.27
N LEU A 66 -9.24 7.33 5.55
CA LEU A 66 -8.48 7.09 6.78
C LEU A 66 -9.31 7.45 8.02
N ILE A 67 -9.94 8.64 8.02
CA ILE A 67 -10.78 9.13 9.15
C ILE A 67 -12.00 8.24 9.38
N HIS A 68 -12.59 7.70 8.31
CA HIS A 68 -13.78 6.83 8.38
C HIS A 68 -13.46 5.33 8.54
N GLY A 69 -12.21 4.95 8.82
CA GLY A 69 -11.83 3.55 9.04
C GLY A 69 -11.91 2.67 7.78
N LYS A 70 -11.78 3.29 6.61
CA LYS A 70 -11.78 2.64 5.29
C LYS A 70 -10.38 2.31 4.76
N ILE A 71 -9.35 2.67 5.51
CA ILE A 71 -8.00 2.13 5.35
C ILE A 71 -7.81 1.06 6.41
N GLN A 72 -7.58 -0.17 5.97
CA GLN A 72 -7.60 -1.34 6.84
C GLN A 72 -6.34 -2.18 6.67
N VAL A 73 -6.04 -2.93 7.72
CA VAL A 73 -4.93 -3.87 7.76
C VAL A 73 -5.50 -5.23 8.11
N ARG A 74 -5.20 -6.26 7.30
CA ARG A 74 -5.72 -7.62 7.44
C ARG A 74 -4.64 -8.64 7.17
N SER A 75 -4.54 -9.67 8.00
CA SER A 75 -3.61 -10.76 7.72
C SER A 75 -4.05 -11.55 6.48
N CYS A 76 -3.08 -12.00 5.67
CA CYS A 76 -3.30 -13.01 4.63
C CYS A 76 -3.25 -14.45 5.18
N ALA A 77 -2.94 -14.62 6.47
CA ALA A 77 -2.84 -15.92 7.13
C ALA A 77 -3.56 -15.93 8.49
N SER A 78 -4.10 -17.08 8.86
CA SER A 78 -4.67 -17.35 10.19
C SER A 78 -3.98 -18.58 10.76
N GLY A 79 -2.93 -18.36 11.56
CA GLY A 79 -2.04 -19.44 11.99
C GLY A 79 -1.27 -20.02 10.80
N SER A 80 -1.40 -21.33 10.57
CA SER A 80 -0.77 -22.03 9.44
C SER A 80 -1.59 -21.99 8.14
N GLU A 81 -2.82 -21.48 8.17
CA GLU A 81 -3.74 -21.49 7.03
C GLU A 81 -3.77 -20.14 6.30
N LEU A 82 -3.95 -20.18 4.98
CA LEU A 82 -4.12 -18.99 4.15
C LEU A 82 -5.54 -18.44 4.32
N ALA A 83 -5.65 -17.18 4.74
CA ALA A 83 -6.92 -16.48 4.95
C ALA A 83 -7.24 -15.49 3.80
N LEU A 84 -6.87 -15.85 2.57
CA LEU A 84 -6.95 -14.95 1.41
C LEU A 84 -8.38 -14.58 1.01
N SER A 85 -9.37 -15.47 1.20
CA SER A 85 -10.79 -15.14 0.96
C SER A 85 -11.29 -14.03 1.88
N ASN A 86 -10.77 -13.94 3.10
CA ASN A 86 -11.13 -12.88 4.05
C ASN A 86 -10.38 -11.57 3.75
N PHE A 87 -9.30 -11.64 2.99
CA PHE A 87 -8.51 -10.48 2.64
C PHE A 87 -9.21 -9.61 1.58
N MET A 88 -9.82 -10.21 0.55
CA MET A 88 -10.32 -9.51 -0.64
C MET A 88 -11.85 -9.47 -0.78
N GLN A 89 -12.55 -8.89 0.19
CA GLN A 89 -14.02 -8.96 0.26
C GLN A 89 -14.73 -7.75 -0.36
N GLU A 90 -14.18 -6.55 -0.16
CA GLU A 90 -14.79 -5.28 -0.52
C GLU A 90 -14.66 -4.97 -2.01
N LYS A 91 -15.70 -4.35 -2.58
CA LYS A 91 -15.68 -3.74 -3.92
C LYS A 91 -15.04 -2.35 -3.84
N GLY A 92 -14.59 -1.80 -4.97
CA GLY A 92 -14.04 -0.43 -5.01
C GLY A 92 -12.85 -0.23 -4.06
N THR A 93 -11.99 -1.24 -3.96
CA THR A 93 -10.90 -1.29 -2.97
C THR A 93 -9.57 -1.64 -3.63
N LEU A 94 -8.51 -0.98 -3.21
CA LEU A 94 -7.12 -1.34 -3.51
C LEU A 94 -6.59 -2.28 -2.42
N TYR A 95 -6.13 -3.44 -2.86
CA TYR A 95 -5.50 -4.45 -2.03
C TYR A 95 -3.98 -4.43 -2.23
N LEU A 96 -3.23 -4.36 -1.14
CA LEU A 96 -1.76 -4.38 -1.14
C LEU A 96 -1.29 -5.64 -0.39
N ILE A 97 -0.68 -6.57 -1.12
CA ILE A 97 -0.10 -7.80 -0.55
C ILE A 97 1.42 -7.70 -0.64
N ASP A 98 2.08 -7.45 0.49
CA ASP A 98 3.53 -7.59 0.62
C ASP A 98 3.94 -9.05 0.82
N GLU A 99 5.14 -9.38 0.37
CA GLU A 99 5.69 -10.75 0.36
C GLU A 99 4.75 -11.80 -0.29
N ALA A 100 4.15 -11.45 -1.43
CA ALA A 100 3.25 -12.31 -2.18
C ALA A 100 3.87 -13.65 -2.58
N GLY A 101 5.20 -13.74 -2.72
CA GLY A 101 5.90 -15.01 -2.94
C GLY A 101 5.76 -16.03 -1.80
N VAL A 102 5.35 -15.58 -0.61
CA VAL A 102 5.04 -16.44 0.55
C VAL A 102 3.58 -16.87 0.53
N TYR A 103 2.65 -15.91 0.46
CA TYR A 103 1.21 -16.18 0.57
C TYR A 103 0.60 -16.80 -0.68
N LEU A 104 1.15 -16.47 -1.85
CA LEU A 104 0.67 -16.86 -3.17
C LEU A 104 1.76 -17.62 -3.91
N ASN A 105 2.42 -18.55 -3.20
CA ASN A 105 3.59 -19.25 -3.70
C ASN A 105 3.26 -20.18 -4.88
N SER A 106 4.07 -20.12 -5.94
CA SER A 106 3.90 -20.95 -7.15
C SER A 106 3.95 -22.45 -6.90
N ARG A 107 4.65 -22.91 -5.86
CA ARG A 107 4.74 -24.32 -5.47
C ARG A 107 3.55 -24.79 -4.63
N ASN A 108 2.80 -23.85 -4.04
CA ASN A 108 1.71 -24.13 -3.12
C ASN A 108 0.33 -23.71 -3.66
N PHE A 109 0.18 -23.64 -4.98
CA PHE A 109 -1.02 -23.15 -5.65
C PHE A 109 -2.30 -23.90 -5.24
N LYS A 110 -2.20 -25.18 -4.88
CA LYS A 110 -3.35 -26.01 -4.45
C LYS A 110 -4.02 -25.50 -3.16
N ASN A 111 -3.28 -24.75 -2.34
CA ASN A 111 -3.75 -24.23 -1.07
C ASN A 111 -4.32 -22.80 -1.20
N ILE A 112 -4.30 -22.21 -2.39
CA ILE A 112 -4.95 -20.92 -2.63
C ILE A 112 -6.47 -21.16 -2.68
N PRO A 113 -7.28 -20.48 -1.85
CA PRO A 113 -8.72 -20.66 -1.82
C PRO A 113 -9.36 -20.38 -3.19
N LEU A 114 -10.31 -21.22 -3.59
CA LEU A 114 -11.00 -21.09 -4.88
C LEU A 114 -11.77 -19.76 -4.99
N ASP A 115 -12.37 -19.30 -3.90
CA ASP A 115 -13.09 -18.03 -3.85
C ASP A 115 -12.16 -16.86 -4.20
N PHE A 116 -10.93 -16.86 -3.67
CA PHE A 116 -9.94 -15.84 -3.99
C PHE A 116 -9.57 -15.85 -5.48
N LEU A 117 -9.41 -17.03 -6.09
CA LEU A 117 -9.15 -17.15 -7.53
C LEU A 117 -10.34 -16.65 -8.37
N SER A 118 -11.57 -16.94 -7.93
CA SER A 118 -12.79 -16.41 -8.56
C SER A 118 -12.84 -14.88 -8.47
N ASP A 119 -12.52 -14.32 -7.31
CA ASP A 119 -12.46 -12.87 -7.09
C ASP A 119 -11.39 -12.20 -7.97
N LEU A 120 -10.25 -12.85 -8.21
CA LEU A 120 -9.22 -12.36 -9.13
C LEU A 120 -9.73 -12.30 -10.58
N ALA A 121 -10.48 -13.31 -11.03
CA ALA A 121 -11.06 -13.33 -12.37
C ALA A 121 -12.11 -12.20 -12.55
N GLN A 122 -12.81 -11.84 -11.48
CA GLN A 122 -13.85 -10.80 -11.48
C GLN A 122 -13.37 -9.42 -11.02
N ILE A 123 -12.07 -9.24 -10.81
CA ILE A 123 -11.50 -8.04 -10.16
C ILE A 123 -11.90 -6.73 -10.85
N ARG A 124 -12.08 -6.75 -12.19
CA ARG A 124 -12.52 -5.60 -12.98
C ARG A 124 -13.99 -5.24 -12.76
N HIS A 125 -14.85 -6.26 -12.69
CA HIS A 125 -16.29 -6.09 -12.52
C HIS A 125 -16.60 -5.42 -11.18
N ASP A 126 -15.87 -5.81 -10.13
CA ASP A 126 -16.07 -5.28 -8.78
C ASP A 126 -15.26 -4.02 -8.47
N CYS A 127 -14.65 -3.40 -9.50
CA CYS A 127 -13.79 -2.23 -9.36
C CYS A 127 -12.69 -2.41 -8.31
N ARG A 128 -12.22 -3.64 -8.11
CA ARG A 128 -11.11 -3.96 -7.21
C ARG A 128 -9.78 -3.70 -7.91
N ARG A 129 -8.74 -3.44 -7.12
CA ARG A 129 -7.35 -3.33 -7.59
C ARG A 129 -6.46 -4.16 -6.69
N LEU A 130 -5.48 -4.86 -7.26
CA LEU A 130 -4.54 -5.66 -6.49
C LEU A 130 -3.12 -5.29 -6.86
N PHE A 131 -2.33 -4.90 -5.87
CA PHE A 131 -0.88 -4.85 -5.96
C PHE A 131 -0.33 -6.01 -5.14
N TRP A 132 0.38 -6.92 -5.82
CA TRP A 132 1.15 -7.96 -5.17
C TRP A 132 2.62 -7.61 -5.27
N ILE A 133 3.36 -7.77 -4.18
CA ILE A 133 4.75 -7.36 -4.06
C ILE A 133 5.58 -8.62 -3.82
N ALA A 134 6.58 -8.86 -4.66
CA ALA A 134 7.46 -10.02 -4.53
C ALA A 134 8.88 -9.68 -4.97
N GLN A 135 9.84 -10.55 -4.63
CA GLN A 135 11.22 -10.36 -5.09
C GLN A 135 11.35 -10.75 -6.56
N TYR A 136 10.82 -11.92 -6.91
CA TYR A 136 10.85 -12.47 -8.26
C TYR A 136 9.44 -12.86 -8.71
N ARG A 137 9.16 -12.65 -9.99
CA ARG A 137 7.88 -13.02 -10.61
C ARG A 137 7.56 -14.50 -10.38
N ASP A 138 8.51 -15.41 -10.63
CA ASP A 138 8.29 -16.86 -10.56
C ASP A 138 8.01 -17.42 -9.16
N GLN A 139 8.21 -16.62 -8.10
CA GLN A 139 7.78 -17.00 -6.76
C GLN A 139 6.25 -16.99 -6.61
N VAL A 140 5.55 -16.23 -7.45
CA VAL A 140 4.11 -16.03 -7.37
C VAL A 140 3.37 -17.00 -8.29
N ASP A 141 2.19 -17.42 -7.84
CA ASP A 141 1.27 -18.31 -8.54
C ASP A 141 1.08 -17.92 -10.02
N LYS A 142 1.01 -18.95 -10.86
CA LYS A 142 0.96 -18.79 -12.32
C LYS A 142 -0.33 -18.09 -12.76
N THR A 143 -1.48 -18.45 -12.20
CA THR A 143 -2.77 -17.86 -12.57
C THR A 143 -2.77 -16.36 -12.25
N LEU A 144 -2.27 -15.97 -11.07
CA LEU A 144 -2.13 -14.55 -10.73
C LEU A 144 -1.19 -13.80 -11.70
N ARG A 145 -0.07 -14.40 -12.08
CA ARG A 145 0.86 -13.81 -13.06
C ARG A 145 0.26 -13.59 -14.44
N GLU A 146 -0.58 -14.52 -14.89
CA GLU A 146 -1.27 -14.45 -16.19
C GLU A 146 -2.36 -13.36 -16.18
N LEU A 147 -3.02 -13.15 -15.04
CA LEU A 147 -4.01 -12.08 -14.86
C LEU A 147 -3.39 -10.69 -14.61
N THR A 148 -2.09 -10.63 -14.28
CA THR A 148 -1.37 -9.37 -14.01
C THR A 148 -1.26 -8.54 -15.28
N ALA A 149 -1.77 -7.31 -15.23
CA ALA A 149 -1.85 -6.41 -16.39
C ALA A 149 -0.63 -5.49 -16.51
N SER A 150 0.00 -5.14 -15.38
CA SER A 150 1.16 -4.27 -15.35
C SER A 150 2.18 -4.72 -14.30
N TYR A 151 3.43 -4.34 -14.51
CA TYR A 151 4.53 -4.61 -13.59
C TYR A 151 5.25 -3.31 -13.26
N ILE A 152 5.57 -3.13 -11.99
CA ILE A 152 6.45 -2.10 -11.49
C ILE A 152 7.75 -2.76 -11.03
N VAL A 153 8.88 -2.38 -11.61
CA VAL A 153 10.21 -2.86 -11.20
C VAL A 153 10.88 -1.77 -10.39
N ALA A 154 11.12 -2.05 -9.11
CA ALA A 154 11.76 -1.15 -8.17
C ALA A 154 13.26 -1.46 -8.04
N ASP A 155 14.08 -0.49 -8.45
CA ASP A 155 15.54 -0.56 -8.46
C ASP A 155 16.14 0.65 -7.74
N CYS A 156 15.49 1.08 -6.65
CA CYS A 156 15.88 2.31 -5.98
C CYS A 156 17.31 2.20 -5.40
N PRO A 157 18.14 3.24 -5.56
CA PRO A 157 19.49 3.23 -5.01
C PRO A 157 19.44 3.22 -3.48
N THR A 158 20.26 2.36 -2.89
CA THR A 158 20.40 2.22 -1.45
C THR A 158 21.83 2.48 -0.99
N ARG A 159 21.99 2.83 0.28
CA ARG A 159 23.29 2.87 0.95
C ARG A 159 23.16 2.29 2.35
N TYR A 160 24.25 1.78 2.90
CA TYR A 160 24.24 1.33 4.29
C TYR A 160 24.11 2.54 5.25
N SER A 161 23.21 2.43 6.22
CA SER A 161 22.95 3.45 7.24
C SER A 161 23.32 2.89 8.61
N ARG A 162 24.35 3.46 9.24
CA ARG A 162 24.74 3.08 10.61
C ARG A 162 23.61 3.29 11.62
N LYS A 163 22.78 4.33 11.41
CA LYS A 163 21.63 4.64 12.27
C LYS A 163 20.58 3.54 12.26
N LEU A 164 20.31 2.97 11.09
CA LEU A 164 19.35 1.88 10.94
C LEU A 164 19.97 0.49 11.17
N SER A 165 21.31 0.43 11.26
CA SER A 165 22.08 -0.83 11.17
C SER A 165 21.67 -1.67 9.96
N ASN A 166 21.23 -1.02 8.88
CA ASN A 166 20.63 -1.64 7.69
C ASN A 166 20.75 -0.71 6.47
N THR A 167 20.29 -1.15 5.30
CA THR A 167 20.23 -0.33 4.09
C THR A 167 19.11 0.72 4.18
N GLU A 168 19.44 1.94 3.77
CA GLU A 168 18.48 3.03 3.57
C GLU A 168 18.38 3.39 2.09
N LEU A 169 17.19 3.80 1.67
CA LEU A 169 16.95 4.31 0.33
C LEU A 169 17.51 5.73 0.21
N VAL A 170 18.15 6.02 -0.91
CA VAL A 170 18.77 7.33 -1.20
C VAL A 170 17.95 8.10 -2.23
N GLY A 171 17.28 7.39 -3.12
CA GLY A 171 16.51 7.97 -4.20
C GLY A 171 15.41 7.01 -4.67
N LYS A 172 14.61 7.50 -5.60
CA LYS A 172 13.56 6.76 -6.29
C LYS A 172 14.07 6.38 -7.66
N TYR A 173 14.05 5.09 -7.96
CA TYR A 173 14.25 4.60 -9.31
C TYR A 173 13.36 3.38 -9.55
N TYR A 174 12.33 3.56 -10.37
CA TYR A 174 11.43 2.48 -10.74
C TYR A 174 10.84 2.67 -12.12
N ARG A 175 10.39 1.56 -12.71
CA ARG A 175 9.90 1.50 -14.08
C ARG A 175 8.57 0.77 -14.11
N ILE A 176 7.62 1.27 -14.89
CA ILE A 176 6.29 0.70 -15.08
C ILE A 176 6.23 0.10 -16.48
N PHE A 177 5.74 -1.13 -16.57
CA PHE A 177 5.60 -1.89 -17.80
C PHE A 177 4.18 -2.43 -17.93
N THR A 178 3.67 -2.54 -19.16
CA THR A 178 2.59 -3.49 -19.46
C THR A 178 3.09 -4.92 -19.27
N ALA A 179 2.19 -5.87 -19.03
CA ALA A 179 2.53 -7.29 -18.97
C ALA A 179 3.34 -7.76 -20.20
N LYS A 180 2.92 -7.37 -21.41
CA LYS A 180 3.60 -7.71 -22.66
C LYS A 180 5.03 -7.17 -22.72
N ASN A 181 5.24 -5.90 -22.36
CA ASN A 181 6.57 -5.30 -22.39
C ASN A 181 7.46 -5.88 -21.28
N TYR A 182 6.87 -6.22 -20.13
CA TYR A 182 7.58 -6.87 -19.04
C TYR A 182 8.11 -8.25 -19.45
N ASP A 183 7.33 -9.08 -20.16
CA ASP A 183 7.80 -10.38 -20.66
C ASP A 183 9.04 -10.24 -21.56
N VAL A 184 9.08 -9.20 -22.40
CA VAL A 184 10.25 -8.90 -23.25
C VAL A 184 11.43 -8.41 -22.41
N TYR A 185 11.17 -7.54 -21.43
CA TYR A 185 12.16 -7.05 -20.48
C TYR A 185 12.82 -8.21 -19.72
N GLU A 186 12.02 -9.11 -19.15
CA GLU A 186 12.50 -10.26 -18.40
C GLU A 186 13.34 -11.20 -19.28
N LYS A 187 12.84 -11.55 -20.46
CA LYS A 187 13.54 -12.43 -21.41
C LYS A 187 14.84 -11.83 -21.95
N LYS A 188 14.95 -10.51 -22.11
CA LYS A 188 16.13 -9.88 -22.71
C LYS A 188 17.14 -9.37 -21.69
N ILE A 189 16.66 -8.81 -20.58
CA ILE A 189 17.50 -8.07 -19.64
C ILE A 189 17.76 -8.91 -18.40
N VAL A 190 16.71 -9.45 -17.78
CA VAL A 190 16.85 -10.24 -16.55
C VAL A 190 17.60 -11.55 -16.82
N SER A 191 17.38 -12.18 -17.98
CA SER A 191 18.12 -13.38 -18.41
C SER A 191 19.60 -13.13 -18.74
N GLY A 192 20.05 -11.88 -18.81
CA GLY A 192 21.40 -11.52 -19.22
C GLY A 192 21.66 -11.54 -20.74
N SER A 193 20.63 -11.76 -21.57
CA SER A 193 20.77 -11.72 -23.05
C SER A 193 21.27 -10.36 -23.57
N VAL A 194 20.99 -9.28 -22.85
CA VAL A 194 21.45 -7.92 -23.14
C VAL A 194 22.02 -7.31 -21.87
N THR A 195 23.26 -6.83 -21.93
CA THR A 195 23.99 -6.27 -20.77
C THR A 195 24.42 -4.81 -21.00
N GLY A 196 24.86 -4.16 -19.92
CA GLY A 196 25.46 -2.82 -19.95
C GLY A 196 24.53 -1.71 -20.44
N ILE A 197 25.09 -0.78 -21.24
CA ILE A 197 24.37 0.39 -21.76
C ILE A 197 23.16 -0.03 -22.61
N LYS A 198 23.32 -1.10 -23.42
CA LYS A 198 22.23 -1.62 -24.26
C LYS A 198 21.04 -2.09 -23.43
N ALA A 199 21.29 -2.71 -22.27
CA ALA A 199 20.22 -3.14 -21.36
C ALA A 199 19.45 -1.93 -20.81
N THR A 200 20.17 -0.91 -20.36
CA THR A 200 19.56 0.32 -19.82
C THR A 200 18.66 1.00 -20.86
N VAL A 201 19.17 1.21 -22.07
CA VAL A 201 18.40 1.83 -23.17
C VAL A 201 17.20 0.97 -23.56
N THR A 202 17.39 -0.35 -23.67
CA THR A 202 16.29 -1.27 -24.01
C THR A 202 15.21 -1.26 -22.93
N SER A 203 15.60 -1.24 -21.65
CA SER A 203 14.64 -1.18 -20.56
C SER A 203 13.83 0.11 -20.57
N MET A 204 14.48 1.27 -20.75
CA MET A 204 13.79 2.56 -20.84
C MET A 204 12.81 2.61 -22.02
N LYS A 205 13.15 2.00 -23.15
CA LYS A 205 12.26 1.92 -24.32
C LYS A 205 11.05 0.99 -24.11
N LEU A 206 11.21 -0.05 -23.29
CA LEU A 206 10.13 -1.00 -22.99
C LEU A 206 9.20 -0.50 -21.87
N ALA A 207 9.71 0.34 -20.96
CA ALA A 207 8.93 0.93 -19.89
C ALA A 207 7.95 1.97 -20.45
N GLU A 208 6.70 1.91 -19.99
CA GLU A 208 5.71 2.96 -20.27
C GLU A 208 6.05 4.25 -19.53
N LYS A 209 6.59 4.12 -18.33
CA LYS A 209 7.01 5.23 -17.48
C LYS A 209 8.26 4.84 -16.70
N THR A 210 9.22 5.75 -16.65
CA THR A 210 10.41 5.65 -15.80
C THR A 210 10.41 6.81 -14.83
N ILE A 211 10.56 6.53 -13.53
CA ILE A 211 10.59 7.54 -12.48
C ILE A 211 11.97 7.51 -11.86
N VAL A 212 12.62 8.68 -11.86
CA VAL A 212 13.95 8.92 -11.28
C VAL A 212 13.87 10.19 -10.44
N GLY A 213 14.40 10.17 -9.22
CA GLY A 213 14.50 11.39 -8.42
C GLY A 213 15.05 11.16 -7.02
N GLY A 214 15.36 12.25 -6.32
CA GLY A 214 15.66 12.20 -4.88
C GLY A 214 14.43 11.89 -4.04
N LEU A 215 14.64 11.45 -2.80
CA LEU A 215 13.57 11.33 -1.80
C LEU A 215 13.25 12.71 -1.22
N THR A 216 11.99 13.13 -1.36
CA THR A 216 11.43 14.34 -0.74
C THR A 216 11.15 14.10 0.75
N ASP A 217 10.85 15.18 1.49
CA ASP A 217 10.44 15.04 2.90
C ASP A 217 9.12 14.28 3.05
N VAL A 218 8.23 14.41 2.06
CA VAL A 218 6.98 13.67 1.97
C VAL A 218 7.24 12.18 1.77
N ASP A 219 8.19 11.81 0.91
CA ASP A 219 8.61 10.41 0.76
C ASP A 219 9.18 9.85 2.07
N ARG A 220 9.96 10.66 2.78
CA ARG A 220 10.57 10.28 4.07
C ARG A 220 9.53 10.03 5.15
N LEU A 221 8.41 10.74 5.10
CA LEU A 221 7.28 10.52 5.99
C LEU A 221 6.61 9.16 5.71
N LEU A 222 6.53 8.74 4.45
CA LEU A 222 5.94 7.46 4.09
C LEU A 222 6.71 6.27 4.68
N PHE A 223 8.04 6.36 4.84
CA PHE A 223 8.81 5.31 5.55
C PHE A 223 8.41 5.15 7.02
N LYS A 224 7.77 6.15 7.64
CA LYS A 224 7.20 6.04 8.99
C LYS A 224 5.78 5.45 8.99
N ALA A 225 5.18 5.30 7.81
CA ALA A 225 3.78 4.93 7.64
C ALA A 225 3.54 3.43 7.50
N TYR A 226 4.58 2.63 7.26
CA TYR A 226 4.44 1.18 7.11
C TYR A 226 5.58 0.43 7.81
N GLY A 227 5.29 -0.78 8.28
CA GLY A 227 6.29 -1.67 8.88
C GLY A 227 6.49 -2.93 8.04
N SER A 228 7.45 -2.93 7.12
CA SER A 228 7.67 -4.05 6.18
C SER A 228 8.37 -5.27 6.77
N PHE A 229 8.64 -5.31 8.08
CA PHE A 229 9.45 -6.38 8.71
C PHE A 229 8.65 -7.28 9.66
N LEU A 230 7.32 -7.28 9.59
CA LEU A 230 6.54 -8.23 10.36
C LEU A 230 6.77 -9.66 9.85
N ARG A 231 6.89 -10.59 10.80
CA ARG A 231 6.86 -12.03 10.48
C ARG A 231 5.47 -12.38 9.96
N VAL A 232 5.40 -13.39 9.09
CA VAL A 232 4.17 -13.92 8.47
C VAL A 232 3.09 -14.25 9.51
N GLU A 233 3.50 -14.69 10.69
CA GLU A 233 2.61 -15.08 11.81
C GLU A 233 2.10 -13.89 12.62
N ALA A 234 2.74 -12.72 12.51
CA ALA A 234 2.34 -11.54 13.27
C ALA A 234 1.04 -10.98 12.70
N LYS A 235 0.08 -10.69 13.59
CA LYS A 235 -1.15 -9.99 13.20
C LYS A 235 -0.78 -8.55 12.85
N PRO A 236 -0.96 -8.12 11.59
CA PRO A 236 -0.66 -6.75 11.21
C PRO A 236 -1.77 -5.85 11.77
N GLU A 237 -1.41 -4.68 12.26
CA GLU A 237 -2.33 -3.73 12.89
C GLU A 237 -2.21 -2.33 12.29
N LEU A 238 -3.32 -1.59 12.31
CA LEU A 238 -3.32 -0.16 12.04
C LEU A 238 -2.98 0.58 13.35
N ILE A 239 -1.77 1.12 13.44
CA ILE A 239 -1.30 1.86 14.61
C ILE A 239 -1.97 3.23 14.60
N ASN A 240 -2.98 3.40 15.46
CA ASN A 240 -3.79 4.61 15.50
C ASN A 240 -3.39 5.53 16.68
N PRO A 241 -2.91 6.77 16.44
CA PRO A 241 -2.77 7.76 17.51
C PRO A 241 -4.10 8.45 17.85
N PHE A 242 -5.14 8.31 17.01
CA PHE A 242 -6.39 9.06 17.09
C PHE A 242 -7.41 8.38 17.99
N CYS A 243 -6.98 7.60 18.97
CA CYS A 243 -7.84 6.97 19.99
C CYS A 243 -8.70 7.96 20.79
N HIS A 244 -8.52 9.28 20.59
CA HIS A 244 -9.48 10.30 21.04
C HIS A 244 -10.75 10.42 20.18
N TRP A 245 -10.75 10.06 18.90
CA TRP A 245 -11.89 10.29 18.00
C TRP A 245 -13.03 9.26 18.16
N GLU A 246 -12.71 8.04 18.61
CA GLU A 246 -13.74 7.05 18.97
C GLU A 246 -14.61 7.52 20.15
N LYS A 247 -14.10 8.40 21.01
CA LYS A 247 -14.87 9.00 22.11
C LYS A 247 -15.81 10.11 21.63
N THR A 248 -15.41 10.94 20.68
CA THR A 248 -16.25 12.04 20.15
C THR A 248 -17.37 11.54 19.23
N THR A 249 -17.18 10.44 18.49
CA THR A 249 -18.26 9.85 17.67
C THR A 249 -19.34 9.16 18.50
N LYS A 250 -19.01 8.62 19.68
CA LYS A 250 -20.02 8.19 20.66
C LYS A 250 -20.81 9.38 21.25
N TYR A 251 -20.17 10.53 21.42
CA TYR A 251 -20.82 11.73 21.94
C TYR A 251 -21.86 12.32 20.97
N ILE A 252 -21.58 12.32 19.66
CA ILE A 252 -22.50 12.87 18.65
C ILE A 252 -23.74 11.97 18.44
N LYS A 253 -23.66 10.68 18.75
CA LYS A 253 -24.83 9.75 18.72
C LYS A 253 -25.57 9.64 20.07
N GLY A 254 -25.07 10.29 21.13
CA GLY A 254 -25.56 10.10 22.50
C GLY A 254 -26.58 11.14 22.98
N ASP A 255 -26.51 12.39 22.53
CA ASP A 255 -27.35 13.44 23.10
C ASP A 255 -28.39 13.93 22.09
N LYS A 256 -29.56 13.28 22.07
CA LYS A 256 -30.78 14.06 21.84
C LYS A 256 -30.94 14.94 23.08
N PRO A 257 -30.91 16.28 22.97
CA PRO A 257 -31.19 17.13 24.11
C PRO A 257 -32.57 16.76 24.62
N ASN A 258 -32.61 16.24 25.85
CA ASN A 258 -33.83 15.94 26.55
C ASN A 258 -34.47 17.29 26.86
N THR A 259 -35.40 17.73 26.03
CA THR A 259 -36.20 18.94 26.22
C THR A 259 -37.14 18.70 27.40
N LYS A 260 -36.60 18.79 28.62
CA LYS A 260 -37.37 19.00 29.84
C LYS A 260 -36.49 19.58 30.95
N SER A 261 -36.76 20.86 31.21
CA SER A 261 -36.73 21.57 32.48
C SER A 261 -35.40 22.11 33.05
N ARG A 262 -35.54 23.37 33.54
CA ARG A 262 -34.77 24.17 34.51
C ARG A 262 -33.60 24.96 33.92
N GLU A 263 -33.72 26.28 33.75
CA GLU A 263 -33.78 27.35 34.77
C GLU A 263 -32.64 27.27 35.80
N SER A 264 -31.89 28.38 35.85
CA SER A 264 -30.84 28.81 36.78
C SER A 264 -29.60 27.90 36.91
N GLU A 265 -28.46 28.34 36.38
CA GLU A 265 -27.39 28.96 37.19
C GLU A 265 -26.21 29.43 36.34
N GLN A 266 -25.64 30.56 36.78
CA GLN A 266 -24.56 31.32 36.17
C GLN A 266 -23.18 30.76 36.55
N SER A 267 -22.18 31.20 35.77
CA SER A 267 -20.74 31.35 36.09
C SER A 267 -19.82 30.12 35.96
N GLU A 268 -19.01 30.13 34.89
CA GLU A 268 -17.56 30.42 34.93
C GLU A 268 -16.90 29.88 33.64
N SER A 269 -16.53 30.79 32.75
CA SER A 269 -15.76 30.50 31.55
C SER A 269 -14.28 30.41 31.90
N LYS A 270 -13.72 29.20 31.98
CA LYS A 270 -12.26 28.98 31.91
C LYS A 270 -11.88 28.60 30.49
N VAL A 271 -11.23 29.55 29.82
CA VAL A 271 -10.51 29.35 28.56
C VAL A 271 -9.29 28.46 28.86
N LEU A 272 -9.27 27.24 28.34
CA LEU A 272 -8.09 26.39 28.32
C LEU A 272 -7.32 26.68 27.02
N THR A 273 -6.21 27.38 27.14
CA THR A 273 -5.23 27.60 26.06
C THR A 273 -4.50 26.31 25.72
N VAL A 274 -4.39 26.05 24.42
CA VAL A 274 -3.72 24.89 23.82
C VAL A 274 -2.23 25.18 23.71
N ASP A 275 -1.47 24.88 24.75
CA ASP A 275 0.00 24.85 24.69
C ASP A 275 0.49 23.70 25.57
N ASN A 276 0.77 22.54 24.95
CA ASN A 276 1.73 21.51 25.40
C ASN A 276 1.56 20.20 24.60
N LEU A 277 1.84 20.25 23.29
CA LEU A 277 1.85 19.07 22.41
C LEU A 277 3.12 19.02 21.55
N TRP A 278 4.29 19.21 22.18
CA TRP A 278 5.59 18.91 21.57
C TRP A 278 6.56 18.38 22.62
N SER A 279 6.53 17.06 22.82
CA SER A 279 7.60 16.24 23.39
C SER A 279 7.49 14.83 22.82
#